data_AF-A0A3P1VD06-F1
#
_entry.id   AF-A0A3P1VD06-F1
#
_cell.length_a   1.000
_cell.length_b   1.000
_cell.length_c   1.000
_cell.angle_alpha   90.00
_cell.angle_beta   90.00
_cell.angle_gamma   90.00
#
_symmetry.space_group_name_H-M   'P 1'
#
loop_
_entity.id
_entity.type
_entity.pdbx_description
1 polymer ?
#
loop_
_entity_poly.entity_id
_entity_poly.type
_entity_poly.pdbx_seq_one_letter_code
_entity_poly.pdbx_strand_id
1 'polypeptide(L)'
;MESTDLVNYAVLNLNKDSFESLKKSLINKYIFFSVIDYNDVTEEILAEKICDYFEKVKLVSFYSFDGLLSYFNKNMNILVGGKISKISKKNPTPSRARRYYDRVGEIIKQKDVTVGQLLEYSRIMFCLYNSIIENNEDEITNFDYSLSTLNIEKIVNSIINGNKKIGKKINKISDILEVHSREIGVLVLVVVIMHKILDSRVLGEYYHE
;
A
#
# COMPACT_ATOMS: atom_id res chain seq x y z
N MET A 1 -4.35 -14.19 7.10
CA MET A 1 -3.12 -14.25 6.27
C MET A 1 -2.01 -13.77 7.15
N GLU A 2 -0.91 -14.52 7.24
CA GLU A 2 0.20 -14.13 8.11
C GLU A 2 1.11 -13.10 7.43
N SER A 3 1.91 -12.38 8.22
CA SER A 3 2.89 -11.43 7.70
C SER A 3 3.91 -12.12 6.78
N THR A 4 4.33 -13.33 7.14
CA THR A 4 5.23 -14.18 6.37
C THR A 4 4.70 -14.50 4.98
N ASP A 5 3.40 -14.77 4.83
CA ASP A 5 2.77 -15.06 3.54
C ASP A 5 2.94 -13.87 2.57
N LEU A 6 2.60 -12.66 3.04
CA LEU A 6 2.72 -11.45 2.24
C LEU A 6 4.19 -11.11 1.95
N VAL A 7 5.03 -11.14 2.97
CA VAL A 7 6.43 -10.70 2.87
C VAL A 7 7.21 -11.65 1.96
N ASN A 8 7.06 -12.96 2.10
CA ASN A 8 7.73 -13.92 1.23
C ASN A 8 7.30 -13.74 -0.23
N TYR A 9 5.99 -13.56 -0.47
CA TYR A 9 5.48 -13.30 -1.82
C TYR A 9 6.01 -11.97 -2.40
N ALA A 10 6.07 -10.94 -1.57
CA ALA A 10 6.41 -9.58 -2.00
C ALA A 10 7.91 -9.32 -2.14
N VAL A 11 8.76 -10.04 -1.40
CA VAL A 11 10.20 -9.72 -1.28
C VAL A 11 11.08 -10.75 -1.98
N LEU A 12 10.82 -12.06 -1.82
CA LEU A 12 11.74 -13.12 -2.30
C LEU A 12 11.82 -13.24 -3.81
N ASN A 13 10.87 -12.65 -4.55
CA ASN A 13 10.80 -12.71 -6.00
C ASN A 13 10.78 -11.32 -6.63
N LEU A 14 11.48 -10.36 -6.03
CA LEU A 14 11.71 -9.05 -6.65
C LEU A 14 12.88 -9.15 -7.62
N ASN A 15 12.80 -8.43 -8.74
CA ASN A 15 14.00 -8.21 -9.54
C ASN A 15 15.01 -7.35 -8.77
N LYS A 16 16.27 -7.40 -9.19
CA LYS A 16 17.39 -6.74 -8.51
C LYS A 16 17.17 -5.25 -8.27
N ASP A 17 16.64 -4.53 -9.26
CA ASP A 17 16.43 -3.08 -9.15
C ASP A 17 15.28 -2.76 -8.18
N SER A 18 14.19 -3.53 -8.25
CA SER A 18 13.06 -3.44 -7.32
C SER A 18 13.48 -3.75 -5.88
N PHE A 19 14.32 -4.76 -5.69
CA PHE A 19 14.84 -5.16 -4.39
C PHE A 19 15.75 -4.08 -3.79
N GLU A 20 16.69 -3.54 -4.56
CA GLU A 20 17.55 -2.44 -4.11
C GLU A 20 16.75 -1.18 -3.79
N SER A 21 15.71 -0.87 -4.58
CA SER A 21 14.78 0.23 -4.25
C SER A 21 14.03 0.00 -2.94
N LEU A 22 13.58 -1.23 -2.68
CA LEU A 22 12.92 -1.59 -1.43
C LEU A 22 13.87 -1.43 -0.24
N LYS A 23 15.12 -1.93 -0.35
CA LYS A 23 16.17 -1.75 0.66
C LYS A 23 16.37 -0.28 1.01
N LYS A 24 16.53 0.60 0.02
CA LYS A 24 16.70 2.06 0.22
C LYS A 24 15.49 2.74 0.87
N SER A 25 14.30 2.15 0.69
CA SER A 25 13.06 2.69 1.24
C SER A 25 12.85 2.32 2.71
N LEU A 26 13.42 1.19 3.16
CA LEU A 26 13.18 0.64 4.50
C LEU A 26 14.38 0.77 5.45
N ILE A 27 15.58 0.40 4.97
CA ILE A 27 16.77 0.29 5.81
C ILE A 27 17.24 1.68 6.26
N ASN A 28 17.65 1.79 7.53
CA ASN A 28 18.08 3.02 8.20
C ASN A 28 16.97 4.08 8.35
N LYS A 29 15.71 3.73 8.04
CA LYS A 29 14.54 4.59 8.23
C LYS A 29 13.54 3.94 9.19
N TYR A 30 13.19 2.69 8.92
CA TYR A 30 12.21 1.93 9.70
C TYR A 30 12.79 0.59 10.18
N ILE A 31 13.68 0.00 9.39
CA ILE A 31 14.35 -1.25 9.69
C ILE A 31 15.85 -1.00 9.86
N PHE A 32 16.43 -1.58 10.91
CA PHE A 32 17.83 -1.39 11.27
C PHE A 32 18.52 -2.75 11.44
N PHE A 33 19.72 -2.86 10.90
CA PHE A 33 20.63 -3.98 11.10
C PHE A 33 21.79 -3.52 11.97
N SER A 34 22.17 -4.32 12.96
CA SER A 34 23.28 -4.04 13.87
C SER A 34 24.55 -4.84 13.57
N VAL A 35 24.42 -5.92 12.78
CA VAL A 35 25.51 -6.88 12.51
C VAL A 35 25.77 -7.03 11.00
N ILE A 36 24.73 -6.94 10.18
CA ILE A 36 24.80 -7.14 8.73
C ILE A 36 24.91 -5.78 8.04
N ASP A 37 25.91 -5.62 7.19
CA ASP A 37 26.09 -4.41 6.40
C ASP A 37 25.03 -4.32 5.28
N TYR A 38 24.68 -3.09 4.89
CA TYR A 38 23.63 -2.82 3.90
C TYR A 38 23.82 -3.62 2.59
N ASN A 39 25.07 -3.77 2.14
CA ASN A 39 25.39 -4.45 0.88
C ASN A 39 25.23 -5.98 0.98
N ASP A 40 25.29 -6.54 2.18
CA ASP A 40 25.23 -7.99 2.43
C ASP A 40 23.80 -8.47 2.71
N VAL A 41 22.83 -7.56 2.77
CA VAL A 41 21.41 -7.89 2.94
C VAL A 41 20.85 -8.51 1.65
N THR A 42 20.54 -9.81 1.72
CA THR A 42 19.81 -10.58 0.69
C THR A 42 18.29 -10.48 0.84
N GLU A 43 17.55 -10.99 -0.14
CA GLU A 43 16.08 -11.05 -0.13
C GLU A 43 15.55 -11.79 1.10
N GLU A 44 16.15 -12.93 1.45
CA GLU A 44 15.77 -13.73 2.62
C GLU A 44 16.02 -12.97 3.92
N ILE A 45 17.20 -12.35 4.05
CA ILE A 45 17.57 -11.56 5.24
C ILE A 45 16.61 -10.39 5.41
N LEU A 46 16.26 -9.70 4.32
CA LEU A 46 15.31 -8.60 4.39
C LEU A 46 13.90 -9.08 4.72
N ALA A 47 13.45 -10.19 4.11
CA ALA A 47 12.14 -10.77 4.35
C ALA A 47 11.97 -11.17 5.83
N GLU A 48 12.94 -11.89 6.39
CA GLU A 48 12.98 -12.24 7.81
C GLU A 48 12.89 -10.98 8.68
N LYS A 49 13.70 -9.96 8.36
CA LYS A 49 13.74 -8.73 9.14
C LYS A 49 12.44 -7.92 9.08
N ILE A 50 11.73 -7.93 7.95
CA ILE A 50 10.41 -7.31 7.82
C ILE A 50 9.38 -8.08 8.66
N CYS A 51 9.46 -9.41 8.72
CA CYS A 51 8.57 -10.22 9.55
C CYS A 51 8.81 -9.92 11.05
N ASP A 52 10.07 -9.89 11.48
CA ASP A 52 10.48 -9.47 12.83
C ASP A 52 9.94 -8.08 13.18
N TYR A 53 10.02 -7.15 12.23
CA TYR A 53 9.51 -5.81 12.40
C TYR A 53 7.99 -5.82 12.71
N PHE A 54 7.20 -6.60 11.98
CA PHE A 54 5.75 -6.70 12.25
C PHE A 54 5.44 -7.37 13.60
N GLU A 55 6.21 -8.38 14.02
CA GLU A 55 6.09 -8.92 15.37
C GLU A 55 6.45 -7.87 16.43
N LYS A 56 7.46 -7.02 16.18
CA LYS A 56 7.80 -5.92 17.07
C LYS A 56 6.70 -4.87 17.15
N VAL A 57 6.07 -4.51 16.03
CA VAL A 57 4.90 -3.62 15.99
C VAL A 57 3.77 -4.21 16.83
N LYS A 58 3.48 -5.51 16.71
CA LYS A 58 2.48 -6.19 17.52
C LYS A 58 2.78 -6.11 19.01
N LEU A 59 4.03 -6.26 19.42
CA LEU A 59 4.43 -6.14 20.82
C LEU A 59 4.36 -4.72 21.37
N VAL A 60 4.70 -3.71 20.56
CA VAL A 60 4.76 -2.30 20.99
C VAL A 60 3.38 -1.63 20.92
N SER A 61 2.66 -1.81 19.81
CA SER A 61 1.39 -1.13 19.56
C SER A 61 0.16 -1.98 19.86
N PHE A 62 0.31 -3.28 20.17
CA PHE A 62 -0.77 -4.24 20.36
C PHE A 62 -1.65 -4.48 19.11
N TYR A 63 -1.15 -4.15 17.92
CA TYR A 63 -1.85 -4.43 16.65
C TYR A 63 -1.28 -5.69 16.00
N SER A 64 -2.11 -6.71 15.81
CA SER A 64 -1.76 -7.85 14.97
C SER A 64 -1.56 -7.43 13.51
N PHE A 65 -0.96 -8.31 12.71
CA PHE A 65 -0.82 -8.09 11.28
C PHE A 65 -2.19 -7.89 10.59
N ASP A 66 -3.20 -8.71 10.91
CA ASP A 66 -4.58 -8.48 10.45
C ASP A 66 -5.13 -7.12 10.89
N GLY A 67 -4.78 -6.67 12.11
CA GLY A 67 -5.12 -5.33 12.59
C GLY A 67 -4.49 -4.22 11.75
N LEU A 68 -3.24 -4.40 11.29
CA LEU A 68 -2.57 -3.49 10.37
C LEU A 68 -3.24 -3.49 8.99
N LEU A 69 -3.59 -4.65 8.45
CA LEU A 69 -4.33 -4.77 7.18
C LEU A 69 -5.69 -4.07 7.24
N SER A 70 -6.44 -4.28 8.33
CA SER A 70 -7.72 -3.61 8.57
C SER A 70 -7.55 -2.09 8.65
N TYR A 71 -6.51 -1.62 9.33
CA TYR A 71 -6.20 -0.20 9.43
C TYR A 71 -5.79 0.41 8.09
N PHE A 72 -4.97 -0.30 7.31
CA PHE A 72 -4.62 0.05 5.93
C PHE A 72 -5.87 0.22 5.06
N ASN A 73 -6.74 -0.79 5.03
CA ASN A 73 -7.97 -0.78 4.24
C ASN A 73 -8.89 0.38 4.63
N LYS A 74 -9.05 0.62 5.94
CA LYS A 74 -9.83 1.74 6.46
C LYS A 74 -9.26 3.08 6.00
N ASN A 75 -7.95 3.28 6.09
CA ASN A 75 -7.30 4.51 5.69
C ASN A 75 -7.40 4.74 4.18
N MET A 76 -7.11 3.73 3.36
CA MET A 76 -7.28 3.82 1.91
C MET A 76 -8.72 4.15 1.53
N ASN A 77 -9.70 3.58 2.23
CA ASN A 77 -11.11 3.90 2.01
C ASN A 77 -11.45 5.36 2.36
N ILE A 78 -10.88 5.91 3.43
CA ILE A 78 -11.03 7.33 3.79
C ILE A 78 -10.39 8.23 2.72
N LEU A 79 -9.21 7.84 2.23
CA LEU A 79 -8.45 8.58 1.23
C LEU A 79 -9.16 8.63 -0.13
N VAL A 80 -9.79 7.52 -0.52
CA VAL A 80 -10.35 7.34 -1.88
C VAL A 80 -11.86 7.52 -1.92
N GLY A 81 -12.60 6.85 -1.03
CA GLY A 81 -14.05 6.63 -1.19
C GLY A 81 -14.89 7.91 -1.27
N GLY A 82 -14.50 8.94 -0.53
CA GLY A 82 -15.17 10.26 -0.55
C GLY A 82 -14.92 11.09 -1.80
N LYS A 83 -13.97 10.67 -2.65
CA LYS A 83 -13.54 11.38 -3.87
C LYS A 83 -13.92 10.64 -5.15
N ILE A 84 -14.65 9.53 -5.05
CA ILE A 84 -15.18 8.83 -6.22
C ILE A 84 -16.61 9.32 -6.48
N SER A 85 -16.90 9.70 -7.72
CA SER A 85 -18.24 10.16 -8.12
C SER A 85 -19.33 9.17 -7.71
N LYS A 86 -20.40 9.67 -7.09
CA LYS A 86 -21.53 8.85 -6.64
C LYS A 86 -22.52 8.57 -7.77
N ILE A 87 -23.16 7.41 -7.71
CA ILE A 87 -24.34 7.12 -8.53
C ILE A 87 -25.48 7.98 -8.01
N SER A 88 -26.22 8.63 -8.91
CA SER A 88 -27.35 9.48 -8.55
C SER A 88 -28.46 9.37 -9.59
N LYS A 89 -29.65 9.92 -9.31
CA LYS A 89 -30.75 9.98 -10.29
C LYS A 89 -30.35 10.70 -11.58
N LYS A 90 -29.44 11.68 -11.50
CA LYS A 90 -28.94 12.43 -12.66
C LYS A 90 -27.86 11.68 -13.43
N ASN A 91 -27.05 10.87 -12.73
CA ASN A 91 -25.99 10.04 -13.30
C ASN A 91 -26.17 8.59 -12.84
N PRO A 92 -27.11 7.85 -13.46
CA PRO A 92 -27.45 6.49 -13.02
C PRO A 92 -26.37 5.46 -13.39
N THR A 93 -25.57 5.74 -14.42
CA THR A 93 -24.49 4.86 -14.85
C THR A 93 -23.24 5.08 -14.00
N PRO A 94 -22.67 4.02 -13.39
CA PRO A 94 -21.45 4.15 -12.60
C PRO A 94 -20.27 4.58 -13.48
N SER A 95 -19.50 5.55 -12.98
CA SER A 95 -18.26 5.97 -13.63
C SER A 95 -17.21 4.85 -13.63
N ARG A 96 -16.14 5.00 -14.43
CA ARG A 96 -15.06 3.99 -14.46
C ARG A 96 -14.40 3.87 -13.08
N ALA A 97 -14.11 5.01 -12.43
CA ALA A 97 -13.56 5.02 -11.09
C ALA A 97 -14.47 4.32 -10.06
N ARG A 98 -15.79 4.54 -10.15
CA ARG A 98 -16.79 3.87 -9.30
C ARG A 98 -16.76 2.35 -9.44
N ARG A 99 -16.73 1.81 -10.68
CA ARG A 99 -16.72 0.35 -10.91
C ARG A 99 -15.51 -0.34 -10.29
N TYR A 100 -14.32 0.25 -10.42
CA TYR A 100 -13.11 -0.30 -9.81
C TYR A 100 -13.13 -0.20 -8.29
N TYR A 101 -13.57 0.93 -7.74
CA TYR A 101 -13.73 1.11 -6.30
C TYR A 101 -14.75 0.12 -5.69
N ASP A 102 -15.87 -0.12 -6.36
CA ASP A 102 -16.87 -1.09 -5.89
C ASP A 102 -16.32 -2.53 -5.97
N ARG A 103 -15.57 -2.88 -7.04
CA ARG A 103 -14.90 -4.19 -7.18
C ARG A 103 -13.97 -4.48 -6.00
N VAL A 104 -13.12 -3.53 -5.62
CA VAL A 104 -12.20 -3.73 -4.48
C VAL A 104 -12.93 -3.77 -3.15
N GLY A 105 -14.10 -3.13 -3.06
CA GLY A 105 -15.01 -3.26 -1.93
C GLY A 105 -15.52 -4.69 -1.72
N GLU A 106 -15.71 -5.46 -2.80
CA GLU A 106 -16.10 -6.87 -2.70
C GLU A 106 -14.93 -7.78 -2.30
N ILE A 107 -13.70 -7.47 -2.71
CA ILE A 107 -12.50 -8.22 -2.30
C ILE A 107 -12.34 -8.20 -0.78
N ILE A 108 -12.42 -7.02 -0.15
CA ILE A 108 -12.18 -6.87 1.30
C ILE A 108 -13.32 -7.40 2.19
N LYS A 109 -14.48 -7.72 1.61
CA LYS A 109 -15.59 -8.38 2.33
C LYS A 109 -15.40 -9.89 2.44
N GLN A 110 -14.50 -10.46 1.65
CA GLN A 110 -14.23 -11.89 1.70
C GLN A 110 -13.58 -12.25 3.03
N LYS A 111 -13.95 -13.41 3.57
CA LYS A 111 -13.44 -13.89 4.86
C LYS A 111 -11.94 -14.17 4.81
N ASP A 112 -11.48 -14.76 3.71
CA ASP A 112 -10.11 -15.22 3.52
C ASP A 112 -9.52 -14.55 2.27
N VAL A 113 -8.90 -13.39 2.46
CA VAL A 113 -8.24 -12.63 1.38
C VAL A 113 -6.84 -13.19 1.13
N THR A 114 -6.58 -13.59 -0.12
CA THR A 114 -5.25 -14.05 -0.55
C THR A 114 -4.27 -12.89 -0.78
N VAL A 115 -2.96 -13.17 -0.80
CA VAL A 115 -1.94 -12.16 -1.14
C VAL A 115 -2.22 -11.51 -2.50
N GLY A 116 -2.56 -12.31 -3.52
CA GLY A 116 -2.86 -11.80 -4.85
C GLY A 116 -4.06 -10.82 -4.87
N GLN A 117 -5.11 -11.14 -4.11
CA GLN A 117 -6.27 -10.26 -3.95
C GLN A 117 -5.93 -8.98 -3.18
N LEU A 118 -5.07 -9.05 -2.16
CA LEU A 118 -4.57 -7.85 -1.47
C LEU A 118 -3.75 -6.96 -2.42
N LEU A 119 -2.93 -7.55 -3.31
CA LEU A 119 -2.17 -6.80 -4.31
C LEU A 119 -3.10 -6.16 -5.36
N GLU A 120 -4.13 -6.88 -5.83
CA GLU A 120 -5.14 -6.32 -6.74
C GLU A 120 -5.88 -5.14 -6.09
N TYR A 121 -6.37 -5.34 -4.85
CA TYR A 121 -6.98 -4.29 -4.04
C TYR A 121 -6.05 -3.07 -3.95
N SER A 122 -4.81 -3.28 -3.54
CA SER A 122 -3.86 -2.21 -3.29
C SER A 122 -3.50 -1.46 -4.56
N ARG A 123 -3.28 -2.17 -5.68
CA ARG A 123 -3.00 -1.56 -6.99
C ARG A 123 -4.12 -0.62 -7.41
N ILE A 124 -5.37 -1.09 -7.37
CA ILE A 124 -6.53 -0.28 -7.74
C ILE A 124 -6.65 0.94 -6.82
N MET A 125 -6.53 0.75 -5.51
CA MET A 125 -6.63 1.84 -4.53
C MET A 125 -5.52 2.88 -4.70
N PHE A 126 -4.28 2.46 -5.01
CA PHE A 126 -3.18 3.38 -5.30
C PHE A 126 -3.38 4.13 -6.61
N CYS A 127 -3.87 3.49 -7.67
CA CYS A 127 -4.15 4.17 -8.95
C CYS A 127 -5.27 5.21 -8.82
N LEU A 128 -6.34 4.87 -8.08
CA LEU A 128 -7.41 5.81 -7.76
C LEU A 128 -6.87 6.98 -6.94
N TYR A 129 -6.08 6.69 -5.91
CA TYR A 129 -5.51 7.72 -5.04
C TYR A 129 -4.52 8.63 -5.76
N ASN A 130 -3.68 8.09 -6.63
CA ASN A 130 -2.80 8.85 -7.52
C ASN A 130 -3.59 9.85 -8.36
N SER A 131 -4.68 9.39 -8.97
CA SER A 131 -5.53 10.25 -9.81
C SER A 131 -6.26 11.33 -8.99
N ILE A 132 -6.63 11.02 -7.74
CA ILE A 132 -7.17 12.01 -6.81
C ILE A 132 -6.13 13.08 -6.49
N ILE A 133 -4.88 12.68 -6.20
CA ILE A 133 -3.78 13.63 -5.92
C ILE A 133 -3.52 14.52 -7.14
N GLU A 134 -3.39 13.95 -8.34
CA GLU A 134 -3.17 14.71 -9.58
C GLU A 134 -4.36 15.63 -9.92
N ASN A 135 -5.57 15.26 -9.51
CA ASN A 135 -6.78 16.09 -9.63
C ASN A 135 -7.00 17.02 -8.41
N ASN A 136 -5.94 17.48 -7.75
CA ASN A 136 -5.98 18.40 -6.61
C ASN A 136 -6.92 17.94 -5.47
N GLU A 137 -6.99 16.64 -5.22
CA GLU A 137 -7.86 16.01 -4.22
C GLU A 137 -9.38 16.25 -4.46
N ASP A 138 -9.80 16.51 -5.70
CA ASP A 138 -11.21 16.66 -6.08
C ASP A 138 -11.85 15.33 -6.54
N GLU A 139 -13.17 15.36 -6.76
CA GLU A 139 -13.92 14.18 -7.19
C GLU A 139 -13.44 13.70 -8.57
N ILE A 140 -13.28 12.39 -8.73
CA ILE A 140 -12.90 11.74 -9.99
C ILE A 140 -14.02 10.81 -10.50
N THR A 141 -14.17 10.78 -11.83
CA THR A 141 -15.06 9.85 -12.56
C THR A 141 -14.27 8.80 -13.36
N ASN A 142 -13.00 9.10 -13.66
CA ASN A 142 -12.09 8.24 -14.40
C ASN A 142 -10.70 8.30 -13.76
N PHE A 143 -9.85 7.33 -14.08
CA PHE A 143 -8.47 7.24 -13.59
C PHE A 143 -7.64 6.38 -14.54
N ASP A 144 -6.33 6.53 -14.50
CA ASP A 144 -5.43 5.62 -15.22
C ASP A 144 -5.07 4.43 -14.33
N TYR A 145 -5.29 3.22 -14.85
CA TYR A 145 -4.97 1.96 -14.16
C TYR A 145 -3.58 1.42 -14.54
N SER A 146 -2.90 2.08 -15.49
CA SER A 146 -1.52 1.75 -15.85
C SER A 146 -0.61 1.93 -14.66
N LEU A 147 0.28 0.96 -14.46
CA LEU A 147 1.33 1.09 -13.46
C LEU A 147 2.33 2.18 -13.83
N SER A 148 2.49 2.53 -15.12
CA SER A 148 3.43 3.56 -15.57
C SER A 148 3.11 4.96 -15.05
N THR A 149 1.87 5.22 -14.66
CA THR A 149 1.42 6.54 -14.19
C THR A 149 1.37 6.64 -12.66
N LEU A 150 1.64 5.55 -11.94
CA LEU A 150 1.78 5.57 -10.48
C LEU A 150 3.05 6.29 -10.06
N ASN A 151 2.88 7.43 -9.39
CA ASN A 151 3.96 8.15 -8.72
C ASN A 151 4.03 7.75 -7.23
N ILE A 152 4.91 6.79 -6.92
CA ILE A 152 5.07 6.27 -5.55
C ILE A 152 5.47 7.36 -4.59
N GLU A 153 6.44 8.19 -4.97
CA GLU A 153 6.96 9.22 -4.08
C GLU A 153 5.84 10.18 -3.67
N LYS A 154 4.99 10.60 -4.62
CA LYS A 154 3.82 11.43 -4.33
C LYS A 154 2.82 10.71 -3.43
N ILE A 155 2.49 9.43 -3.70
CA ILE A 155 1.56 8.65 -2.86
C ILE A 155 2.09 8.53 -1.43
N VAL A 156 3.34 8.09 -1.26
CA VAL A 156 3.98 7.91 0.04
C VAL A 156 4.07 9.24 0.79
N ASN A 157 4.54 10.30 0.14
CA ASN A 157 4.64 11.62 0.76
C ASN A 157 3.27 12.18 1.15
N SER A 158 2.23 11.92 0.35
CA SER A 158 0.86 12.31 0.68
C SER A 158 0.31 11.52 1.88
N ILE A 159 0.62 10.23 2.00
CA ILE A 159 0.27 9.42 3.17
C ILE A 159 1.02 9.91 4.42
N ILE A 160 2.33 10.19 4.30
CA ILE A 160 3.18 10.64 5.42
C ILE A 160 2.72 12.00 5.94
N ASN A 161 2.51 12.96 5.05
CA ASN A 161 2.23 14.35 5.41
C ASN A 161 0.73 14.65 5.60
N GLY A 162 -0.13 13.70 5.21
CA GLY A 162 -1.59 13.84 5.21
C GLY A 162 -2.14 14.70 4.05
N ASN A 163 -3.41 14.49 3.71
CA ASN A 163 -4.12 15.25 2.69
C ASN A 163 -4.76 16.53 3.23
N LYS A 164 -4.71 17.59 2.43
CA LYS A 164 -5.20 18.92 2.83
C LYS A 164 -6.73 18.98 2.86
N LYS A 165 -7.43 18.35 1.91
CA LYS A 165 -8.89 18.36 1.77
C LYS A 165 -9.60 17.19 2.49
N ILE A 166 -8.87 16.25 3.06
CA ILE A 166 -9.44 15.10 3.79
C ILE A 166 -9.60 15.39 5.30
N GLY A 167 -9.03 16.51 5.79
CA GLY A 167 -9.12 16.95 7.17
C GLY A 167 -8.35 16.04 8.16
N LYS A 168 -8.52 16.25 9.47
CA LYS A 168 -7.85 15.50 10.56
C LYS A 168 -8.31 14.03 10.70
N LYS A 169 -8.82 13.39 9.65
CA LYS A 169 -9.36 12.01 9.73
C LYS A 169 -8.28 10.94 9.80
N ILE A 170 -7.05 11.27 9.41
CA ILE A 170 -5.88 10.39 9.47
C ILE A 170 -4.75 11.18 10.16
N ASN A 171 -4.06 10.54 11.10
CA ASN A 171 -2.89 11.12 11.75
C ASN A 171 -1.77 11.28 10.71
N LYS A 172 -1.08 12.41 10.73
CA LYS A 172 0.15 12.56 9.94
C LYS A 172 1.21 11.64 10.50
N ILE A 173 1.85 10.86 9.64
CA ILE A 173 2.92 9.95 10.05
C ILE A 173 4.20 10.74 10.35
N SER A 174 4.38 11.91 9.71
CA SER A 174 5.52 12.81 9.93
C SER A 174 5.73 13.19 11.39
N ASP A 175 4.67 13.15 12.21
CA ASP A 175 4.70 13.62 13.59
C ASP A 175 4.95 12.46 14.58
N ILE A 176 5.16 11.24 14.08
CA ILE A 176 5.27 10.02 14.88
C ILE A 176 6.74 9.64 15.07
N LEU A 177 7.18 9.62 16.33
CA LEU A 177 8.56 9.29 16.70
C LEU A 177 8.79 7.78 16.91
N GLU A 178 7.75 7.04 17.28
CA GLU A 178 7.85 5.61 17.59
C GLU A 178 7.81 4.77 16.31
N VAL A 179 8.98 4.25 15.91
CA VAL A 179 9.19 3.48 14.68
C VAL A 179 8.42 2.16 14.62
N HIS A 180 7.99 1.61 15.76
CA HIS A 180 7.14 0.40 15.83
C HIS A 180 5.67 0.72 16.16
N SER A 181 5.23 1.96 15.93
CA SER A 181 3.83 2.33 16.03
C SER A 181 2.98 1.67 14.93
N ARG A 182 1.67 1.61 15.15
CA ARG A 182 0.69 1.13 14.16
C ARG A 182 0.80 1.89 12.83
N GLU A 183 0.89 3.21 12.89
CA GLU A 183 0.94 4.09 11.71
C GLU A 183 2.19 3.84 10.87
N ILE A 184 3.37 3.75 11.50
CA ILE A 184 4.61 3.42 10.78
C ILE A 184 4.58 1.96 10.31
N GLY A 185 3.98 1.05 11.08
CA GLY A 185 3.73 -0.32 10.64
C GLY A 185 2.93 -0.40 9.33
N VAL A 186 1.87 0.40 9.19
CA VAL A 186 1.11 0.51 7.94
C VAL A 186 1.91 1.18 6.83
N LEU A 187 2.78 2.14 7.14
CA LEU A 187 3.68 2.72 6.13
C LEU A 187 4.65 1.68 5.58
N VAL A 188 5.28 0.87 6.43
CA VAL A 188 6.16 -0.23 6.02
C VAL A 188 5.41 -1.24 5.16
N LEU A 189 4.20 -1.64 5.56
CA LEU A 189 3.31 -2.49 4.76
C LEU A 189 3.05 -1.91 3.37
N VAL A 190 2.71 -0.62 3.29
CA VAL A 190 2.45 0.10 2.03
C VAL A 190 3.69 0.10 1.15
N VAL A 191 4.87 0.36 1.70
CA VAL A 191 6.15 0.36 0.97
C VAL A 191 6.44 -1.03 0.39
N VAL A 192 6.26 -2.10 1.16
CA VAL A 192 6.46 -3.49 0.69
C VAL A 192 5.51 -3.83 -0.45
N ILE A 193 4.21 -3.59 -0.27
CA ILE A 193 3.18 -3.88 -1.29
C ILE A 193 3.45 -3.10 -2.57
N MET A 194 3.79 -1.81 -2.47
CA MET A 194 4.03 -0.98 -3.66
C MET A 194 5.23 -1.46 -4.46
N HIS A 195 6.33 -1.85 -3.81
CA HIS A 195 7.49 -2.37 -4.54
C HIS A 195 7.15 -3.67 -5.28
N LYS A 196 6.34 -4.56 -4.70
CA LYS A 196 5.89 -5.75 -5.43
C LYS A 196 4.98 -5.43 -6.62
N ILE A 197 4.09 -4.46 -6.47
CA ILE A 197 3.23 -4.00 -7.57
C ILE A 197 4.08 -3.41 -8.70
N LEU A 198 5.11 -2.64 -8.39
CA LEU A 198 5.97 -2.04 -9.42
C LEU A 198 6.91 -3.04 -10.07
N ASP A 199 7.41 -4.01 -9.33
CA ASP A 199 8.19 -5.11 -9.89
C ASP A 199 7.40 -5.86 -10.97
N SER A 200 6.09 -5.99 -10.75
CA SER A 200 5.15 -6.56 -11.71
C SER A 200 4.92 -5.66 -12.94
N ARG A 201 5.43 -4.41 -13.01
CA ARG A 201 5.45 -3.60 -14.25
C ARG A 201 6.19 -4.30 -15.39
N VAL A 202 7.13 -5.18 -15.05
CA VAL A 202 7.91 -5.95 -16.03
C VAL A 202 7.05 -7.05 -16.67
N LEU A 203 5.94 -7.44 -16.03
CA LEU A 203 4.97 -8.40 -16.53
C LEU A 203 3.72 -7.64 -16.97
N GLY A 204 3.71 -7.19 -18.24
CA GLY A 204 2.51 -6.64 -18.87
C GLY A 204 1.31 -7.58 -18.72
N GLU A 205 0.10 -7.06 -18.92
CA GLU A 205 -1.13 -7.87 -18.98
C GLU A 205 -1.05 -8.82 -20.18
N TYR A 206 -0.33 -9.94 -20.04
CA TYR A 206 -0.57 -11.11 -20.85
C TYR A 206 -1.73 -11.85 -20.20
N TYR A 207 -2.92 -11.56 -20.71
CA TYR A 207 -4.02 -12.50 -20.61
C TYR A 207 -3.52 -13.86 -21.12
N HIS A 208 -3.67 -14.90 -20.31
CA HIS A 208 -3.62 -16.27 -20.82
C HIS A 208 -4.77 -16.40 -21.82
N GLU A 209 -4.44 -16.54 -23.11
CA GLU A 209 -5.32 -17.16 -24.11
C GLU A 209 -5.54 -18.64 -23.78
#